data_AF-A0A9W6W5F0-F1
#
_entry.id   AF-A0A9W6W5F0-F1
#
_cell.length_a   1.000
_cell.length_b   1.000
_cell.length_c   1.000
_cell.angle_alpha   90.00
_cell.angle_beta   90.00
_cell.angle_gamma   90.00
#
_symmetry.space_group_name_H-M   'P 1'
#
loop_
_entity.id
_entity.type
_entity.pdbx_description
1 polymer ?
#
loop_
_entity_poly.entity_id
_entity_poly.type
_entity_poly.pdbx_seq_one_letter_code
_entity_poly.pdbx_strand_id
1 'polypeptide(L)'
;MAATDGTTDAEQVENGKAADRPPLPPDHPGQEPEGAPSRREARRALAAAEGVSRENDRPAPGGPPDARAEDRPLERTDEPYEVKPPEIVRDYYPEIPPTAQDRYFVRDQLNPVPLFDGDPSRDQVIQGQVGDCGVVATIGAVAAHRPEAIRNAFEQIGEGTYEITLHEMAEATPGDPVARPAGRTRTFLVNDELPVRTDRSTRPPAGIDVESCGWPALMEKVIAAEDQTWDPPKKDDWDQAWTGWHKLSVDRDRAEAGLGPAPDEAPTGYNRLDIGSTAYERADLLTRLTGEEAEVRPIPGERQGEDALLGAFGNQLDAGKPVLVGTRNRRAATERLPDGIIAGHAYEVTKVENGRIHMRNPWGSDHPEPMTPETFWEYYRGYNPNGTRDGNYTTLK
;
A
#
# COMPACT_ATOMS: atom_id res chain seq x y z
N MET A 1 -13.33 63.19 19.21
CA MET A 1 -12.28 64.13 19.66
C MET A 1 -11.03 63.27 19.85
N ALA A 2 -10.08 63.23 18.89
CA ALA A 2 -8.89 64.11 18.82
C ALA A 2 -8.22 64.30 20.19
N ALA A 3 -6.92 64.16 20.42
CA ALA A 3 -5.71 63.71 19.72
C ALA A 3 -4.58 63.74 20.79
N THR A 4 -3.34 63.48 20.36
CA THR A 4 -2.00 63.71 20.98
C THR A 4 -1.41 62.56 21.81
N ASP A 5 -0.36 61.83 21.41
CA ASP A 5 1.06 62.10 21.00
C ASP A 5 2.06 62.19 22.18
N GLY A 6 3.20 61.48 22.09
CA GLY A 6 4.35 61.67 22.97
C GLY A 6 5.26 60.45 23.29
N THR A 7 6.23 60.18 22.42
CA THR A 7 7.67 59.77 22.61
C THR A 7 8.25 59.70 24.05
N THR A 8 9.23 58.85 24.45
CA THR A 8 10.60 58.59 23.93
C THR A 8 11.31 57.40 24.65
N ASP A 9 12.31 56.82 23.97
CA ASP A 9 13.63 56.29 24.39
C ASP A 9 13.85 55.01 25.22
N ALA A 10 14.41 54.02 24.50
CA ALA A 10 15.64 53.23 24.70
C ALA A 10 16.33 53.14 26.09
N GLU A 11 16.56 51.90 26.53
CA GLU A 11 17.80 51.52 27.23
C GLU A 11 18.18 50.05 26.95
N GLN A 12 19.49 49.85 26.72
CA GLN A 12 20.16 48.58 26.43
C GLN A 12 20.34 47.74 27.70
N VAL A 13 20.23 46.41 27.65
CA VAL A 13 21.07 45.51 28.45
C VAL A 13 21.42 44.22 27.70
N GLU A 14 22.72 43.95 27.75
CA GLU A 14 23.57 42.87 27.28
C GLU A 14 23.16 41.39 27.49
N ASN A 15 23.52 40.59 26.47
CA ASN A 15 24.30 39.33 26.49
C ASN A 15 24.23 38.40 27.73
N GLY A 16 23.72 37.18 27.49
CA GLY A 16 23.78 36.06 28.43
C GLY A 16 23.91 34.67 27.77
N LYS A 17 25.17 34.25 27.57
CA LYS A 17 25.73 32.88 27.65
C LYS A 17 25.06 31.71 26.91
N ALA A 18 25.75 31.30 25.84
CA ALA A 18 25.75 29.95 25.30
C ALA A 18 26.30 28.94 26.34
N ALA A 19 25.63 27.80 26.47
CA ALA A 19 26.10 26.67 27.27
C ALA A 19 26.84 25.67 26.38
N ASP A 20 27.99 25.22 26.89
CA ASP A 20 28.93 24.25 26.34
C ASP A 20 28.27 22.96 25.84
N ARG A 21 28.55 22.60 24.59
CA ARG A 21 28.45 21.21 24.09
C ARG A 21 29.86 20.61 24.06
N PRO A 22 30.05 19.36 24.52
CA PRO A 22 31.35 18.70 24.43
C PRO A 22 31.74 18.42 22.97
N PRO A 23 33.05 18.41 22.65
CA PRO A 23 33.53 18.21 21.29
C PRO A 23 33.27 16.79 20.79
N LEU A 24 32.90 16.69 19.51
CA LEU A 24 32.81 15.43 18.77
C LEU A 24 34.21 14.80 18.63
N PRO A 25 34.32 13.45 18.69
CA PRO A 25 35.58 12.77 18.43
C PRO A 25 35.98 12.85 16.94
N PRO A 26 37.29 12.77 16.62
CA PRO A 26 37.79 12.91 15.25
C PRO A 26 37.45 11.72 14.35
N ASP A 27 37.22 12.03 13.07
CA ASP A 27 37.03 11.08 11.97
C ASP A 27 38.22 10.12 11.83
N HIS A 28 37.94 8.81 11.93
CA HIS A 28 38.86 7.75 11.51
C HIS A 28 38.43 7.20 10.15
N PRO A 29 39.35 7.12 9.16
CA PRO A 29 39.04 6.50 7.87
C PRO A 29 39.13 4.97 7.97
N GLY A 30 38.03 4.30 7.59
CA GLY A 30 38.00 3.04 6.84
C GLY A 30 38.60 1.78 7.46
N GLN A 31 37.72 0.90 7.96
CA GLN A 31 37.87 -0.56 7.81
C GLN A 31 36.48 -1.16 7.48
N GLU A 32 36.36 -1.78 6.32
CA GLU A 32 35.19 -2.58 5.94
C GLU A 32 35.13 -3.84 6.82
N PRO A 33 33.95 -4.24 7.34
CA PRO A 33 33.81 -5.53 8.00
C PRO A 33 33.90 -6.65 6.95
N GLU A 34 34.86 -7.55 7.14
CA GLU A 34 34.96 -8.82 6.43
C GLU A 34 33.66 -9.62 6.65
N GLY A 35 32.94 -9.94 5.56
CA GLY A 35 31.76 -10.80 5.61
C GLY A 35 30.67 -10.52 4.58
N ALA A 36 30.68 -9.36 3.91
CA ALA A 36 29.74 -9.08 2.84
C ALA A 36 30.16 -9.77 1.52
N PRO A 37 29.26 -10.47 0.80
CA PRO A 37 29.57 -11.04 -0.50
C PRO A 37 30.00 -9.93 -1.46
N SER A 38 31.03 -10.20 -2.25
CA SER A 38 31.57 -9.24 -3.19
C SER A 38 30.50 -8.81 -4.21
N ARG A 39 30.60 -7.58 -4.73
CA ARG A 39 29.74 -7.08 -5.83
C ARG A 39 29.69 -8.01 -7.06
N ARG A 40 30.66 -8.92 -7.18
CA ARG A 40 30.75 -9.94 -8.23
C ARG A 40 29.86 -11.16 -7.94
N GLU A 41 29.62 -11.48 -6.66
CA GLU A 41 28.73 -12.56 -6.21
C GLU A 41 27.26 -12.13 -6.26
N ALA A 42 26.96 -10.88 -5.88
CA ALA A 42 25.62 -10.29 -6.05
C ALA A 42 25.19 -10.22 -7.54
N ARG A 43 26.14 -9.93 -8.44
CA ARG A 43 25.89 -9.99 -9.90
C ARG A 43 25.71 -11.41 -10.44
N ARG A 44 26.27 -12.43 -9.77
CA ARG A 44 26.13 -13.84 -10.18
C ARG A 44 24.78 -14.42 -9.77
N ALA A 45 24.23 -13.99 -8.63
CA ALA A 45 22.88 -14.34 -8.19
C ALA A 45 21.80 -13.76 -9.11
N LEU A 46 21.98 -12.51 -9.58
CA LEU A 46 21.05 -11.87 -10.52
C LEU A 46 21.09 -12.50 -11.93
N ALA A 47 22.28 -12.86 -12.42
CA ALA A 47 22.44 -13.48 -13.75
C ALA A 47 22.01 -14.96 -13.81
N ALA A 48 21.87 -15.65 -12.67
CA ALA A 48 21.37 -17.03 -12.62
C ALA A 48 19.84 -17.11 -12.77
N ALA A 49 19.12 -16.01 -12.57
CA ALA A 49 17.68 -15.90 -12.80
C ALA A 49 17.33 -15.61 -14.28
N GLU A 50 18.30 -15.20 -15.11
CA GLU A 50 18.08 -14.75 -16.50
C GLU A 50 18.43 -15.81 -17.56
N GLY A 51 18.06 -17.07 -17.30
CA GLY A 51 18.27 -18.19 -18.22
C GLY A 51 17.39 -18.11 -19.48
N VAL A 52 17.89 -17.40 -20.51
CA VAL A 52 17.34 -17.30 -21.86
C VAL A 52 17.13 -18.68 -22.51
N SER A 53 15.90 -18.95 -22.99
CA SER A 53 15.67 -19.76 -24.18
C SER A 53 14.80 -19.00 -25.17
N ARG A 54 15.39 -18.69 -26.32
CA ARG A 54 14.70 -18.22 -27.52
C ARG A 54 14.17 -19.44 -28.26
N GLU A 55 12.89 -19.47 -28.57
CA GLU A 55 12.44 -19.92 -29.89
C GLU A 55 11.12 -19.25 -30.29
N ASN A 56 11.03 -18.93 -31.57
CA ASN A 56 10.00 -18.13 -32.20
C ASN A 56 8.69 -18.93 -32.36
N ASP A 57 7.55 -18.29 -32.12
CA ASP A 57 6.44 -18.34 -33.07
C ASP A 57 5.49 -17.15 -32.87
N ARG A 58 5.22 -16.43 -33.97
CA ARG A 58 4.27 -15.31 -34.01
C ARG A 58 2.88 -15.82 -34.39
N PRO A 59 1.79 -15.40 -33.72
CA PRO A 59 0.48 -15.33 -34.34
C PRO A 59 0.18 -13.91 -34.85
N ALA A 60 -0.64 -13.87 -35.90
CA ALA A 60 -1.07 -12.68 -36.66
C ALA A 60 -2.06 -11.78 -35.87
N PRO A 61 -2.29 -10.52 -36.31
CA PRO A 61 -3.06 -9.53 -35.54
C PRO A 61 -4.58 -9.78 -35.58
N GLY A 62 -5.23 -9.36 -34.48
CA GLY A 62 -6.59 -9.71 -34.09
C GLY A 62 -7.74 -9.12 -34.90
N GLY A 63 -8.90 -9.76 -34.72
CA GLY A 63 -10.22 -9.14 -34.85
C GLY A 63 -10.61 -8.41 -33.55
N PRO A 64 -11.63 -7.54 -33.60
CA PRO A 64 -12.05 -6.74 -32.45
C PRO A 64 -12.59 -7.63 -31.31
N PRO A 65 -12.40 -7.23 -30.03
CA PRO A 65 -12.89 -8.00 -28.89
C PRO A 65 -14.41 -8.03 -28.88
N ASP A 66 -14.95 -9.24 -28.84
CA ASP A 66 -16.39 -9.49 -28.66
C ASP A 66 -16.76 -9.14 -27.22
N ALA A 67 -17.62 -8.12 -27.07
CA ALA A 67 -18.17 -7.69 -25.81
C ALA A 67 -19.26 -8.68 -25.36
N ARG A 68 -18.82 -9.82 -24.81
CA ARG A 68 -19.60 -10.78 -24.03
C ARG A 68 -18.64 -11.77 -23.37
N ALA A 69 -18.00 -11.33 -22.29
CA ALA A 69 -17.52 -12.30 -21.30
C ALA A 69 -18.76 -13.03 -20.80
N GLU A 70 -18.90 -14.29 -21.19
CA GLU A 70 -20.01 -15.14 -20.81
C GLU A 70 -20.07 -15.28 -19.29
N ASP A 71 -21.27 -15.08 -18.75
CA ASP A 71 -21.70 -15.24 -17.37
C ASP A 71 -21.63 -16.73 -16.94
N ARG A 72 -20.42 -17.31 -17.00
CA ARG A 72 -20.17 -18.65 -16.44
C ARG A 72 -20.15 -18.48 -14.92
N PRO A 73 -21.00 -19.22 -14.17
CA PRO A 73 -20.93 -19.21 -12.72
C PRO A 73 -19.50 -19.54 -12.29
N LEU A 74 -18.91 -18.66 -11.49
CA LEU A 74 -17.60 -18.91 -10.90
C LEU A 74 -17.68 -20.21 -10.10
N GLU A 75 -16.69 -21.08 -10.29
CA GLU A 75 -16.61 -22.31 -9.54
C GLU A 75 -16.19 -21.97 -8.10
N ARG A 76 -17.16 -22.02 -7.18
CA ARG A 76 -16.92 -21.87 -5.74
C ARG A 76 -16.14 -23.10 -5.28
N THR A 77 -14.86 -22.91 -4.97
CA THR A 77 -14.04 -23.98 -4.42
C THR A 77 -14.26 -24.05 -2.92
N ASP A 78 -14.70 -25.23 -2.47
CA ASP A 78 -14.65 -25.71 -1.08
C ASP A 78 -15.55 -25.03 -0.03
N GLU A 79 -15.63 -25.69 1.13
CA GLU A 79 -16.25 -25.17 2.35
C GLU A 79 -15.59 -23.84 2.75
N PRO A 80 -16.36 -22.85 3.24
CA PRO A 80 -15.80 -21.57 3.70
C PRO A 80 -14.63 -21.75 4.68
N TYR A 81 -13.55 -21.01 4.48
CA TYR A 81 -12.42 -21.01 5.41
C TYR A 81 -12.75 -20.13 6.63
N GLU A 82 -12.79 -20.72 7.82
CA GLU A 82 -13.00 -19.96 9.06
C GLU A 82 -11.76 -19.13 9.40
N VAL A 83 -11.92 -17.80 9.33
CA VAL A 83 -10.85 -16.84 9.62
C VAL A 83 -10.62 -16.75 11.11
N LYS A 84 -9.40 -17.11 11.54
CA LYS A 84 -8.92 -16.82 12.89
C LYS A 84 -8.47 -15.36 12.98
N PRO A 85 -8.53 -14.72 14.16
CA PRO A 85 -8.00 -13.37 14.34
C PRO A 85 -6.56 -13.26 13.80
N PRO A 86 -6.32 -12.43 12.77
CA PRO A 86 -4.98 -12.27 12.22
C PRO A 86 -4.02 -11.68 13.25
N GLU A 87 -2.76 -12.08 13.18
CA GLU A 87 -1.72 -11.60 14.09
C GLU A 87 -1.53 -10.08 13.96
N ILE A 88 -1.37 -9.41 15.11
CA ILE A 88 -1.08 -7.98 15.21
C ILE A 88 -0.22 -7.71 16.45
N VAL A 89 1.09 -7.80 16.28
CA VAL A 89 2.10 -7.62 17.33
C VAL A 89 3.00 -6.42 17.04
N ARG A 90 3.83 -6.03 18.02
CA ARG A 90 4.73 -4.87 17.94
C ARG A 90 6.17 -5.24 17.58
N ASP A 91 6.37 -6.51 17.22
CA ASP A 91 7.70 -7.07 17.07
C ASP A 91 8.36 -6.66 15.75
N TYR A 92 7.57 -6.27 14.74
CA TYR A 92 8.03 -5.80 13.44
C TYR A 92 8.10 -4.27 13.38
N TYR A 93 6.99 -3.57 13.65
CA TYR A 93 6.98 -2.11 13.80
C TYR A 93 6.42 -1.68 15.18
N PRO A 94 7.03 -0.68 15.83
CA PRO A 94 6.65 -0.26 17.18
C PRO A 94 5.36 0.57 17.24
N GLU A 95 4.93 1.07 16.08
CA GLU A 95 3.85 2.04 15.88
C GLU A 95 2.46 1.45 16.10
N ILE A 96 2.32 0.14 15.93
CA ILE A 96 1.11 -0.59 16.28
C ILE A 96 0.90 -0.48 17.80
N PRO A 97 -0.21 0.11 18.29
CA PRO A 97 -0.50 0.16 19.72
C PRO A 97 -0.94 -1.22 20.24
N PRO A 98 -0.93 -1.43 21.56
CA PRO A 98 -1.52 -2.64 22.15
C PRO A 98 -3.01 -2.76 21.79
N THR A 99 -3.37 -3.90 21.19
CA THR A 99 -4.71 -4.19 20.71
C THR A 99 -5.41 -5.26 21.56
N ALA A 100 -6.73 -5.28 21.49
CA ALA A 100 -7.58 -6.37 21.97
C ALA A 100 -8.63 -6.68 20.90
N GLN A 101 -9.17 -7.89 20.88
CA GLN A 101 -10.30 -8.21 20.00
C GLN A 101 -11.60 -7.66 20.62
N ASP A 102 -12.41 -6.99 19.82
CA ASP A 102 -13.72 -6.48 20.24
C ASP A 102 -14.72 -6.52 19.08
N ARG A 103 -16.00 -6.72 19.39
CA ARG A 103 -17.10 -6.69 18.41
C ARG A 103 -17.45 -5.24 18.10
N TYR A 104 -16.60 -4.60 17.30
CA TYR A 104 -16.66 -3.15 17.10
C TYR A 104 -18.02 -2.67 16.58
N PHE A 105 -18.64 -3.42 15.65
CA PHE A 105 -19.89 -2.99 15.01
C PHE A 105 -21.10 -2.93 15.95
N VAL A 106 -21.04 -3.64 17.07
CA VAL A 106 -22.15 -3.68 18.05
C VAL A 106 -21.75 -3.09 19.41
N ARG A 107 -20.62 -2.36 19.46
CA ARG A 107 -20.15 -1.70 20.68
C ARG A 107 -21.16 -0.68 21.20
N ASP A 108 -21.76 0.11 20.31
CA ASP A 108 -22.95 0.90 20.61
C ASP A 108 -24.20 0.10 20.21
N GLN A 109 -24.84 -0.53 21.19
CA GLN A 109 -26.05 -1.32 20.96
C GLN A 109 -27.24 -0.49 20.46
N LEU A 110 -27.23 0.83 20.70
CA LEU A 110 -28.30 1.73 20.24
C LEU A 110 -28.05 2.19 18.81
N ASN A 111 -26.79 2.25 18.39
CA ASN A 111 -26.38 2.68 17.05
C ASN A 111 -25.30 1.73 16.51
N PRO A 112 -25.65 0.50 16.14
CA PRO A 112 -24.68 -0.42 15.56
C PRO A 112 -24.16 0.13 14.23
N VAL A 113 -22.87 -0.09 13.95
CA VAL A 113 -22.25 0.27 12.68
C VAL A 113 -22.78 -0.69 11.61
N PRO A 114 -23.43 -0.20 10.55
CA PRO A 114 -23.92 -1.07 9.48
C PRO A 114 -22.74 -1.65 8.68
N LEU A 115 -22.94 -2.81 8.05
CA LEU A 115 -21.93 -3.36 7.13
C LEU A 115 -21.64 -2.37 5.98
N PHE A 116 -22.70 -1.82 5.38
CA PHE A 116 -22.62 -0.82 4.31
C PHE A 116 -23.42 0.43 4.68
N ASP A 117 -22.87 1.60 4.36
CA ASP A 117 -23.59 2.88 4.37
C ASP A 117 -23.69 3.42 2.94
N GLY A 118 -24.78 3.08 2.25
CA GLY A 118 -24.88 3.32 0.81
C GLY A 118 -24.01 2.36 -0.02
N ASP A 119 -23.60 2.80 -1.21
CA ASP A 119 -22.67 2.05 -2.06
C ASP A 119 -21.23 2.16 -1.54
N PRO A 120 -20.42 1.08 -1.68
CA PRO A 120 -19.00 1.15 -1.40
C PRO A 120 -18.38 2.36 -2.11
N SER A 121 -17.59 3.14 -1.38
CA SER A 121 -16.91 4.30 -1.94
C SER A 121 -15.53 4.44 -1.33
N ARG A 122 -14.60 5.08 -2.08
CA ARG A 122 -13.24 5.36 -1.57
C ARG A 122 -13.23 6.18 -0.29
N ASP A 123 -14.25 7.00 -0.05
CA ASP A 123 -14.29 7.90 1.12
C ASP A 123 -14.58 7.14 2.41
N GLN A 124 -15.18 5.95 2.30
CA GLN A 124 -15.29 4.98 3.40
C GLN A 124 -13.98 4.25 3.68
N VAL A 125 -12.94 4.47 2.84
CA VAL A 125 -11.67 3.75 2.89
C VAL A 125 -10.52 4.65 3.37
N ILE A 126 -10.36 4.71 4.69
CA ILE A 126 -9.37 5.48 5.44
C ILE A 126 -8.43 4.56 6.20
N GLN A 127 -7.13 4.61 5.95
CA GLN A 127 -6.13 3.76 6.61
C GLN A 127 -6.09 3.97 8.13
N GLY A 128 -5.92 2.87 8.86
CA GLY A 128 -5.64 2.86 10.30
C GLY A 128 -4.17 3.14 10.63
N GLN A 129 -3.64 2.45 11.63
CA GLN A 129 -2.25 2.58 12.09
C GLN A 129 -1.31 1.51 11.54
N VAL A 130 -1.83 0.51 10.83
CA VAL A 130 -1.03 -0.44 10.06
C VAL A 130 -0.47 0.27 8.82
N GLY A 131 0.79 0.01 8.49
CA GLY A 131 1.55 0.53 7.34
C GLY A 131 1.10 -0.02 5.97
N ASP A 132 -0.13 -0.50 5.85
CA ASP A 132 -0.68 -1.19 4.69
C ASP A 132 -1.23 -0.24 3.62
N CYS A 133 -0.65 0.96 3.49
CA CYS A 133 -1.15 2.04 2.63
C CYS A 133 -1.49 1.61 1.20
N GLY A 134 -0.72 0.70 0.61
CA GLY A 134 -0.97 0.19 -0.72
C GLY A 134 -2.15 -0.78 -0.79
N VAL A 135 -2.44 -1.54 0.27
CA VAL A 135 -3.68 -2.34 0.40
C VAL A 135 -4.87 -1.41 0.48
N VAL A 136 -4.85 -0.44 1.41
CA VAL A 136 -5.96 0.51 1.61
C VAL A 136 -6.21 1.37 0.37
N ALA A 137 -5.17 1.89 -0.28
CA ALA A 137 -5.31 2.65 -1.53
C ALA A 137 -5.95 1.79 -2.62
N THR A 138 -5.60 0.51 -2.70
CA THR A 138 -6.18 -0.43 -3.68
C THR A 138 -7.65 -0.70 -3.38
N ILE A 139 -8.01 -1.02 -2.13
CA ILE A 139 -9.40 -1.23 -1.72
C ILE A 139 -10.25 0.00 -2.03
N GLY A 140 -9.76 1.21 -1.69
CA GLY A 140 -10.46 2.46 -1.99
C GLY A 140 -10.64 2.70 -3.48
N ALA A 141 -9.60 2.41 -4.28
CA ALA A 141 -9.69 2.53 -5.73
C ALA A 141 -10.71 1.53 -6.33
N VAL A 142 -10.74 0.28 -5.87
CA VAL A 142 -11.78 -0.68 -6.28
C VAL A 142 -13.16 -0.17 -5.88
N ALA A 143 -13.35 0.28 -4.65
CA ALA A 143 -14.64 0.79 -4.19
C ALA A 143 -15.16 1.94 -5.06
N ALA A 144 -14.29 2.77 -5.63
CA ALA A 144 -14.74 3.89 -6.45
C ALA A 144 -14.85 3.60 -7.95
N HIS A 145 -14.20 2.56 -8.46
CA HIS A 145 -14.24 2.21 -9.88
C HIS A 145 -15.06 0.95 -10.17
N ARG A 146 -15.22 0.07 -9.17
CA ARG A 146 -15.97 -1.20 -9.17
C ARG A 146 -16.69 -1.44 -7.82
N PRO A 147 -17.56 -0.51 -7.37
CA PRO A 147 -18.27 -0.66 -6.08
C PRO A 147 -19.06 -1.98 -5.98
N GLU A 148 -19.57 -2.49 -7.11
CA GLU A 148 -20.28 -3.76 -7.20
C GLU A 148 -19.40 -4.97 -6.87
N ALA A 149 -18.10 -4.94 -7.21
CA ALA A 149 -17.19 -6.02 -6.88
C ALA A 149 -17.04 -6.17 -5.37
N ILE A 150 -16.93 -5.05 -4.66
CA ILE A 150 -16.93 -5.02 -3.19
C ILE A 150 -18.28 -5.49 -2.65
N ARG A 151 -19.40 -4.92 -3.13
CA ARG A 151 -20.73 -5.28 -2.61
C ARG A 151 -21.02 -6.78 -2.78
N ASN A 152 -20.70 -7.34 -3.93
CA ASN A 152 -20.97 -8.74 -4.26
C ASN A 152 -20.03 -9.72 -3.53
N ALA A 153 -18.89 -9.23 -3.02
CA ALA A 153 -17.98 -10.05 -2.24
C ALA A 153 -18.53 -10.41 -0.84
N PHE A 154 -19.53 -9.68 -0.32
CA PHE A 154 -20.04 -9.89 1.04
C PHE A 154 -21.42 -10.55 1.05
N GLU A 155 -21.56 -11.59 1.88
CA GLU A 155 -22.85 -12.17 2.26
C GLU A 155 -22.93 -12.24 3.80
N GLN A 156 -23.94 -11.62 4.39
CA GLN A 156 -24.17 -11.76 5.84
C GLN A 156 -24.98 -13.03 6.11
N ILE A 157 -24.39 -13.98 6.84
CA ILE A 157 -25.02 -15.27 7.13
C ILE A 157 -25.52 -15.40 8.58
N GLY A 158 -25.15 -14.46 9.45
CA GLY A 158 -25.54 -14.45 10.87
C GLY A 158 -25.31 -13.12 11.56
N GLU A 159 -25.61 -13.06 12.86
CA GLU A 159 -25.35 -11.88 13.68
C GLU A 159 -23.84 -11.69 13.85
N GLY A 160 -23.28 -10.67 13.19
CA GLY A 160 -21.84 -10.39 13.22
C GLY A 160 -20.98 -11.38 12.44
N THR A 161 -21.58 -12.23 11.60
CA THR A 161 -20.87 -13.25 10.81
C THR A 161 -21.16 -13.09 9.33
N TYR A 162 -20.09 -13.11 8.52
CA TYR A 162 -20.11 -12.81 7.11
C TYR A 162 -19.33 -13.88 6.34
N GLU A 163 -19.82 -14.23 5.16
CA GLU A 163 -19.00 -14.83 4.11
C GLU A 163 -18.42 -13.70 3.25
N ILE A 164 -17.12 -13.77 2.99
CA ILE A 164 -16.42 -12.82 2.12
C ILE A 164 -15.70 -13.61 1.03
N THR A 165 -15.95 -13.27 -0.22
CA THR A 165 -15.42 -14.00 -1.38
C THR A 165 -14.32 -13.19 -2.07
N LEU A 166 -13.17 -13.82 -2.31
CA LEU A 166 -12.06 -13.27 -3.08
C LEU A 166 -11.76 -14.16 -4.31
N HIS A 167 -11.32 -13.54 -5.40
CA HIS A 167 -10.91 -14.27 -6.60
C HIS A 167 -9.53 -14.89 -6.43
N GLU A 168 -9.39 -16.16 -6.78
CA GLU A 168 -8.07 -16.74 -6.93
C GLU A 168 -7.42 -16.20 -8.22
N MET A 169 -6.09 -16.07 -8.21
CA MET A 169 -5.37 -15.43 -9.29
C MET A 169 -3.95 -15.99 -9.46
N ALA A 170 -3.39 -15.81 -10.64
CA ALA A 170 -1.97 -15.97 -10.92
C ALA A 170 -1.28 -14.61 -10.77
N GLU A 171 -0.21 -14.58 -9.98
CA GLU A 171 0.46 -13.35 -9.50
C GLU A 171 1.23 -12.65 -10.63
N ALA A 172 1.23 -11.32 -10.61
CA ALA A 172 2.09 -10.51 -11.45
C ALA A 172 3.54 -10.59 -10.96
N THR A 173 4.49 -10.63 -11.89
CA THR A 173 5.92 -10.62 -11.61
C THR A 173 6.63 -9.59 -12.48
N PRO A 174 7.89 -9.22 -12.18
CA PRO A 174 8.67 -8.39 -13.08
C PRO A 174 8.85 -8.97 -14.51
N GLY A 175 8.77 -10.30 -14.66
CA GLY A 175 8.85 -10.97 -15.96
C GLY A 175 7.52 -11.08 -16.71
N ASP A 176 6.40 -11.10 -15.98
CA ASP A 176 5.04 -11.08 -16.50
C ASP A 176 4.19 -10.12 -15.64
N PRO A 177 4.11 -8.83 -16.01
CA PRO A 177 3.58 -7.78 -15.14
C PRO A 177 2.04 -7.76 -15.09
N VAL A 178 1.38 -8.88 -15.42
CA VAL A 178 -0.08 -8.99 -15.48
C VAL A 178 -0.55 -10.05 -14.49
N ALA A 179 -1.34 -9.63 -13.51
CA ALA A 179 -2.10 -10.53 -12.64
C ALA A 179 -3.35 -11.01 -13.39
N ARG A 180 -3.66 -12.31 -13.30
CA ARG A 180 -4.77 -12.91 -14.05
C ARG A 180 -5.71 -13.70 -13.15
N PRO A 181 -7.03 -13.54 -13.27
CA PRO A 181 -7.97 -14.33 -12.50
C PRO A 181 -7.85 -15.82 -12.89
N ALA A 182 -7.87 -16.70 -11.89
CA ALA A 182 -7.83 -18.14 -12.09
C ALA A 182 -9.21 -18.74 -12.43
N GLY A 183 -10.27 -17.91 -12.47
CA GLY A 183 -11.65 -18.33 -12.72
C GLY A 183 -12.33 -19.03 -11.53
N ARG A 184 -11.67 -19.05 -10.37
CA ARG A 184 -12.17 -19.64 -9.12
C ARG A 184 -12.22 -18.58 -8.02
N THR A 185 -12.99 -18.84 -6.98
CA THR A 185 -13.11 -17.95 -5.83
C THR A 185 -12.96 -18.72 -4.53
N ARG A 186 -12.31 -18.08 -3.55
CA ARG A 186 -12.22 -18.56 -2.18
C ARG A 186 -13.19 -17.79 -1.29
N THR A 187 -13.92 -18.52 -0.44
CA THR A 187 -14.84 -17.92 0.53
C THR A 187 -14.27 -18.01 1.94
N PHE A 188 -14.33 -16.90 2.66
CA PHE A 188 -13.85 -16.75 4.03
C PHE A 188 -15.04 -16.53 4.94
N LEU A 189 -15.15 -17.32 6.01
CA LEU A 189 -16.12 -17.13 7.07
C LEU A 189 -15.50 -16.25 8.18
N VAL A 190 -16.06 -15.07 8.39
CA VAL A 190 -15.45 -13.98 9.16
C VAL A 190 -16.44 -13.43 10.17
N ASN A 191 -16.00 -13.24 11.42
CA ASN A 191 -16.77 -12.53 12.44
C ASN A 191 -16.41 -11.02 12.52
N ASP A 192 -17.26 -10.23 13.17
CA ASP A 192 -17.09 -8.79 13.41
C ASP A 192 -16.13 -8.42 14.54
N GLU A 193 -15.35 -9.38 15.05
CA GLU A 193 -14.30 -9.09 16.01
C GLU A 193 -13.10 -8.48 15.30
N LEU A 194 -12.74 -7.26 15.68
CA LEU A 194 -11.62 -6.53 15.10
C LEU A 194 -10.58 -6.24 16.18
N PRO A 195 -9.29 -6.16 15.81
CA PRO A 195 -8.29 -5.59 16.69
C PRO A 195 -8.62 -4.10 16.94
N VAL A 196 -8.88 -3.75 18.19
CA VAL A 196 -9.15 -2.38 18.66
C VAL A 196 -8.10 -1.96 19.68
N ARG A 197 -7.87 -0.65 19.82
CA ARG A 197 -6.95 -0.17 20.86
C ARG A 197 -7.48 -0.48 22.25
N THR A 198 -6.58 -0.94 23.12
CA THR A 198 -6.90 -1.25 24.53
C THR A 198 -7.32 -0.02 25.35
N ASP A 199 -6.87 1.17 24.95
CA ASP A 199 -7.28 2.46 25.54
C ASP A 199 -8.70 2.89 25.13
N ARG A 200 -9.38 2.10 24.29
CA ARG A 200 -10.73 2.35 23.76
C ARG A 200 -10.87 3.68 23.04
N SER A 201 -9.80 4.20 22.43
CA SER A 201 -9.95 5.26 21.44
C SER A 201 -10.92 4.81 20.34
N THR A 202 -11.65 5.76 19.75
CA THR A 202 -12.71 5.47 18.77
C THR A 202 -12.18 4.88 17.47
N ARG A 203 -10.89 5.06 17.14
CA ARG A 203 -10.30 4.55 15.91
C ARG A 203 -9.68 3.16 16.11
N PRO A 204 -10.08 2.15 15.31
CA PRO A 204 -9.37 0.89 15.31
C PRO A 204 -7.94 1.09 14.74
N PRO A 205 -6.93 0.42 15.34
CA PRO A 205 -5.54 0.50 14.89
C PRO A 205 -5.30 -0.29 13.60
N ALA A 206 -6.12 -1.31 13.34
CA ALA A 206 -6.14 -2.12 12.14
C ALA A 206 -7.61 -2.30 11.73
N GLY A 207 -7.90 -2.26 10.44
CA GLY A 207 -9.25 -1.98 9.98
C GLY A 207 -9.37 -0.51 9.60
N ILE A 208 -9.49 -0.29 8.30
CA ILE A 208 -9.94 0.93 7.68
C ILE A 208 -11.01 1.64 8.55
N ASP A 209 -10.87 2.96 8.79
CA ASP A 209 -11.69 3.72 9.74
C ASP A 209 -13.19 3.52 9.49
N VAL A 210 -13.85 3.02 10.52
CA VAL A 210 -15.23 2.48 10.49
C VAL A 210 -16.24 3.55 10.92
N GLU A 211 -15.94 4.83 10.66
CA GLU A 211 -16.78 5.96 11.12
C GLU A 211 -18.22 5.86 10.59
N SER A 212 -18.43 5.27 9.41
CA SER A 212 -19.75 5.13 8.78
C SER A 212 -20.20 3.68 8.52
N CYS A 213 -19.28 2.75 8.25
CA CYS A 213 -19.63 1.37 7.88
C CYS A 213 -18.49 0.36 8.11
N GLY A 214 -18.85 -0.92 8.24
CA GLY A 214 -17.93 -1.99 8.65
C GLY A 214 -17.23 -2.77 7.54
N TRP A 215 -17.74 -2.75 6.29
CA TRP A 215 -17.18 -3.54 5.19
C TRP A 215 -15.67 -3.32 4.96
N PRO A 216 -15.10 -2.09 5.08
CA PRO A 216 -13.70 -1.90 4.77
C PRO A 216 -12.78 -2.64 5.74
N ALA A 217 -13.08 -2.56 7.04
CA ALA A 217 -12.30 -3.24 8.07
C ALA A 217 -12.39 -4.77 7.97
N LEU A 218 -13.56 -5.31 7.59
CA LEU A 218 -13.70 -6.75 7.33
C LEU A 218 -12.92 -7.19 6.09
N MET A 219 -12.90 -6.39 5.02
CA MET A 219 -12.12 -6.69 3.82
C MET A 219 -10.62 -6.73 4.14
N GLU A 220 -10.11 -5.73 4.86
CA GLU A 220 -8.71 -5.71 5.32
C GLU A 220 -8.40 -6.94 6.21
N LYS A 221 -9.31 -7.31 7.13
CA LYS A 221 -9.16 -8.51 7.96
C LYS A 221 -9.01 -9.79 7.13
N VAL A 222 -9.80 -9.94 6.06
CA VAL A 222 -9.68 -11.10 5.17
C VAL A 222 -8.35 -11.09 4.43
N ILE A 223 -7.93 -9.93 3.91
CA ILE A 223 -6.65 -9.78 3.23
C ILE A 223 -5.50 -10.09 4.18
N ALA A 224 -5.57 -9.66 5.44
CA ALA A 224 -4.62 -10.01 6.49
C ALA A 224 -4.61 -11.53 6.77
N ALA A 225 -5.78 -12.17 6.78
CA ALA A 225 -5.93 -13.60 7.06
C ALA A 225 -5.53 -14.54 5.92
N GLU A 226 -5.22 -14.04 4.72
CA GLU A 226 -4.93 -14.90 3.56
C GLU A 226 -3.79 -15.90 3.81
N ASP A 227 -2.79 -15.53 4.60
CA ASP A 227 -1.66 -16.41 4.94
C ASP A 227 -2.06 -17.66 5.72
N GLN A 228 -3.22 -17.64 6.38
CA GLN A 228 -3.77 -18.80 7.07
C GLN A 228 -4.25 -19.89 6.09
N THR A 229 -4.34 -19.55 4.80
CA THR A 229 -4.81 -20.42 3.71
C THR A 229 -3.71 -20.79 2.72
N TRP A 230 -2.48 -20.35 2.97
CA TRP A 230 -1.33 -20.68 2.13
C TRP A 230 -0.97 -22.16 2.25
N ASP A 231 -0.65 -22.76 1.12
CA ASP A 231 -0.01 -24.06 1.09
C ASP A 231 1.48 -23.93 1.48
N PRO A 232 2.17 -25.05 1.80
CA PRO A 232 3.57 -24.99 2.18
C PRO A 232 4.47 -24.30 1.14
N PRO A 233 4.33 -24.52 -0.19
CA PRO A 233 5.11 -23.79 -1.18
C PRO A 233 4.94 -22.27 -1.09
N LYS A 234 3.70 -21.76 -0.99
CA LYS A 234 3.47 -20.32 -0.87
C LYS A 234 4.05 -19.75 0.43
N LYS A 235 3.98 -20.51 1.52
CA LYS A 235 4.60 -20.13 2.78
C LYS A 235 6.13 -20.11 2.70
N ASP A 236 6.73 -21.10 2.05
CA ASP A 236 8.19 -21.15 1.85
C ASP A 236 8.68 -19.97 0.99
N ASP A 237 7.93 -19.62 -0.06
CA ASP A 237 8.20 -18.44 -0.88
C ASP A 237 8.16 -17.15 -0.06
N TRP A 238 7.17 -17.02 0.84
CA TRP A 238 7.05 -15.88 1.75
C TRP A 238 8.20 -15.81 2.76
N ASP A 239 8.54 -16.94 3.40
CA ASP A 239 9.63 -17.02 4.36
C ASP A 239 10.97 -16.69 3.67
N GLN A 240 11.16 -17.12 2.41
CA GLN A 240 12.32 -16.75 1.61
C GLN A 240 12.35 -15.25 1.27
N ALA A 241 11.22 -14.68 0.84
CA ALA A 241 11.12 -13.25 0.54
C ALA A 241 11.41 -12.39 1.78
N TRP A 242 10.91 -12.81 2.95
CA TRP A 242 11.16 -12.16 4.24
C TRP A 242 12.66 -12.09 4.54
N THR A 243 13.37 -13.21 4.50
CA THR A 243 14.83 -13.26 4.80
C THR A 243 15.68 -12.43 3.83
N GLY A 244 15.12 -12.00 2.70
CA GLY A 244 15.74 -11.12 1.73
C GLY A 244 15.54 -9.63 2.05
N TRP A 245 14.98 -8.90 1.09
CA TRP A 245 14.92 -7.45 1.13
C TRP A 245 13.92 -6.91 2.17
N HIS A 246 12.83 -7.64 2.45
CA HIS A 246 11.83 -7.20 3.42
C HIS A 246 12.42 -7.07 4.82
N LYS A 247 13.06 -8.13 5.36
CA LYS A 247 13.68 -8.05 6.68
C LYS A 247 14.74 -6.95 6.74
N LEU A 248 15.58 -6.81 5.72
CA LEU A 248 16.57 -5.74 5.65
C LEU A 248 15.95 -4.34 5.67
N SER A 249 14.80 -4.16 5.01
CA SER A 249 14.07 -2.89 5.04
C SER A 249 13.52 -2.61 6.44
N VAL A 250 12.83 -3.59 7.04
CA VAL A 250 12.25 -3.45 8.39
C VAL A 250 13.36 -3.22 9.43
N ASP A 251 14.45 -3.97 9.39
CA ASP A 251 15.58 -3.81 10.32
C ASP A 251 16.22 -2.42 10.21
N ARG A 252 16.33 -1.86 9.00
CA ARG A 252 16.81 -0.48 8.79
C ARG A 252 15.87 0.52 9.44
N ASP A 253 14.57 0.41 9.16
CA ASP A 253 13.58 1.35 9.69
C ASP A 253 13.53 1.28 11.24
N ARG A 254 13.63 0.08 11.81
CA ARG A 254 13.76 -0.15 13.26
C ARG A 254 15.04 0.44 13.83
N ALA A 255 16.18 0.27 13.16
CA ALA A 255 17.45 0.85 13.60
C ALA A 255 17.40 2.39 13.60
N GLU A 256 16.75 3.01 12.60
CA GLU A 256 16.50 4.46 12.56
C GLU A 256 15.61 4.92 13.72
N ALA A 257 14.67 4.08 14.17
CA ALA A 257 13.84 4.30 15.35
C ALA A 257 14.56 3.96 16.69
N GLY A 258 15.81 3.50 16.66
CA GLY A 258 16.57 3.12 17.85
C GLY A 258 16.14 1.80 18.48
N LEU A 259 15.53 0.90 17.70
CA LEU A 259 15.07 -0.41 18.11
C LEU A 259 16.04 -1.52 17.68
N GLY A 260 15.93 -2.67 18.33
CA GLY A 260 16.63 -3.89 17.90
C GLY A 260 16.09 -4.43 16.58
N PRO A 261 16.73 -5.44 15.96
CA PRO A 261 16.23 -6.05 14.73
C PRO A 261 14.82 -6.65 14.93
N ALA A 262 14.10 -6.83 13.83
CA ALA A 262 12.87 -7.60 13.77
C ALA A 262 13.15 -9.10 13.96
N PRO A 263 12.13 -9.91 14.33
CA PRO A 263 12.22 -11.36 14.36
C PRO A 263 12.76 -11.97 13.06
N ASP A 264 13.33 -13.17 13.17
CA ASP A 264 13.79 -13.93 12.00
C ASP A 264 12.63 -14.62 11.28
N GLU A 265 11.57 -14.93 12.03
CA GLU A 265 10.30 -15.44 11.49
C GLU A 265 9.61 -14.38 10.62
N ALA A 266 9.01 -14.82 9.52
CA ALA A 266 8.26 -13.93 8.64
C ALA A 266 6.95 -13.48 9.30
N PRO A 267 6.58 -12.19 9.18
CA PRO A 267 5.33 -11.71 9.75
C PRO A 267 4.13 -12.35 9.05
N THR A 268 3.04 -12.53 9.81
CA THR A 268 1.73 -12.98 9.32
C THR A 268 0.65 -11.98 9.69
N GLY A 269 -0.57 -12.16 9.20
CA GLY A 269 -1.71 -11.33 9.57
C GLY A 269 -1.53 -9.86 9.19
N TYR A 270 -1.89 -8.96 10.11
CA TYR A 270 -1.72 -7.52 9.89
C TYR A 270 -0.24 -7.12 9.84
N ASN A 271 0.64 -7.81 10.59
CA ASN A 271 2.08 -7.54 10.53
C ASN A 271 2.67 -7.80 9.14
N ARG A 272 2.10 -8.74 8.38
CA ARG A 272 2.50 -8.97 6.98
C ARG A 272 2.13 -7.77 6.11
N LEU A 273 0.96 -7.17 6.33
CA LEU A 273 0.51 -6.01 5.55
C LEU A 273 1.26 -4.73 5.94
N ASP A 274 1.70 -4.64 7.18
CA ASP A 274 2.39 -3.50 7.79
C ASP A 274 3.72 -3.12 7.11
N ILE A 275 4.35 -4.07 6.42
CA ILE A 275 5.60 -3.82 5.68
C ILE A 275 5.41 -3.02 4.39
N GLY A 276 4.16 -2.70 4.03
CA GLY A 276 3.78 -2.02 2.79
C GLY A 276 3.60 -2.98 1.59
N SER A 277 3.39 -2.41 0.41
CA SER A 277 3.22 -3.18 -0.82
C SER A 277 3.89 -2.57 -2.05
N THR A 278 4.28 -3.45 -2.95
CA THR A 278 4.84 -3.17 -4.27
C THR A 278 3.74 -2.90 -5.30
N ALA A 279 4.12 -2.46 -6.50
CA ALA A 279 3.17 -2.30 -7.60
C ALA A 279 2.56 -3.63 -8.07
N TYR A 280 3.29 -4.74 -7.94
CA TYR A 280 2.84 -6.08 -8.34
C TYR A 280 1.81 -6.63 -7.35
N GLU A 281 2.06 -6.53 -6.05
CA GLU A 281 1.08 -6.93 -5.02
C GLU A 281 -0.21 -6.09 -5.10
N ARG A 282 -0.12 -4.83 -5.54
CA ARG A 282 -1.32 -4.03 -5.85
C ARG A 282 -2.06 -4.53 -7.09
N ALA A 283 -1.36 -5.05 -8.11
CA ALA A 283 -1.99 -5.64 -9.29
C ALA A 283 -2.73 -6.92 -8.88
N ASP A 284 -2.05 -7.76 -8.12
CA ASP A 284 -2.60 -8.98 -7.53
C ASP A 284 -3.87 -8.68 -6.73
N LEU A 285 -3.83 -7.66 -5.88
CA LEU A 285 -4.98 -7.27 -5.08
C LEU A 285 -6.12 -6.68 -5.93
N LEU A 286 -5.83 -5.89 -6.97
CA LEU A 286 -6.87 -5.44 -7.92
C LEU A 286 -7.58 -6.63 -8.56
N THR A 287 -6.83 -7.60 -9.09
CA THR A 287 -7.39 -8.80 -9.72
C THR A 287 -8.16 -9.65 -8.71
N ARG A 288 -7.63 -9.80 -7.49
CA ARG A 288 -8.27 -10.56 -6.42
C ARG A 288 -9.61 -9.97 -5.98
N LEU A 289 -9.73 -8.65 -5.94
CA LEU A 289 -10.95 -7.96 -5.52
C LEU A 289 -11.98 -7.84 -6.63
N THR A 290 -11.57 -7.82 -7.89
CA THR A 290 -12.46 -7.52 -9.04
C THR A 290 -12.74 -8.72 -9.94
N GLY A 291 -11.85 -9.72 -9.94
CA GLY A 291 -11.86 -10.79 -10.93
C GLY A 291 -11.42 -10.34 -12.33
N GLU A 292 -10.96 -9.10 -12.51
CA GLU A 292 -10.43 -8.56 -13.77
C GLU A 292 -8.91 -8.69 -13.85
N GLU A 293 -8.34 -8.80 -15.05
CA GLU A 293 -6.89 -8.70 -15.22
C GLU A 293 -6.40 -7.33 -14.75
N ALA A 294 -5.28 -7.30 -14.02
CA ALA A 294 -4.61 -6.09 -13.61
C ALA A 294 -3.15 -6.13 -14.05
N GLU A 295 -2.55 -4.97 -14.24
CA GLU A 295 -1.18 -4.90 -14.73
C GLU A 295 -0.37 -3.77 -14.10
N VAL A 296 0.95 -4.00 -14.10
CA VAL A 296 1.97 -3.05 -13.71
C VAL A 296 2.58 -2.45 -14.98
N ARG A 297 2.49 -1.13 -15.11
CA ARG A 297 3.02 -0.41 -16.28
C ARG A 297 4.10 0.58 -15.86
N PRO A 298 5.15 0.77 -16.68
CA PRO A 298 6.13 1.80 -16.43
C PRO A 298 5.47 3.19 -16.56
N ILE A 299 5.78 4.08 -15.63
CA ILE A 299 5.39 5.48 -15.69
C ILE A 299 6.14 6.12 -16.87
N PRO A 300 5.43 6.75 -17.84
CA PRO A 300 6.08 7.47 -18.93
C PRO A 300 7.04 8.53 -18.37
N GLY A 301 8.28 8.54 -18.85
CA GLY A 301 9.32 9.43 -18.35
C GLY A 301 9.46 10.73 -19.11
N GLU A 302 10.40 11.57 -18.67
CA GLU A 302 10.65 12.92 -19.20
C GLU A 302 10.92 12.90 -20.71
N ARG A 303 11.59 11.85 -21.21
CA ARG A 303 11.88 11.70 -22.65
C ARG A 303 10.63 11.44 -23.50
N GLN A 304 9.58 10.88 -22.91
CA GLN A 304 8.30 10.65 -23.59
C GLN A 304 7.40 11.89 -23.52
N GLY A 305 7.67 12.81 -22.59
CA GLY A 305 6.99 14.10 -22.47
C GLY A 305 5.78 14.06 -21.53
N GLU A 306 5.35 15.26 -21.14
CA GLU A 306 4.23 15.50 -20.22
C GLU A 306 2.93 14.88 -20.72
N ASP A 307 2.61 15.07 -22.01
CA ASP A 307 1.41 14.54 -22.65
C ASP A 307 1.32 13.01 -22.57
N ALA A 308 2.46 12.30 -22.62
CA ALA A 308 2.49 10.86 -22.50
C ALA A 308 2.12 10.41 -21.08
N LEU A 309 2.60 11.12 -20.05
CA LEU A 309 2.26 10.83 -18.66
C LEU A 309 0.78 11.14 -18.37
N LEU A 310 0.35 12.35 -18.73
CA LEU A 310 -1.03 12.81 -18.51
C LEU A 310 -2.02 11.93 -19.28
N GLY A 311 -1.70 11.58 -20.53
CA GLY A 311 -2.49 10.67 -21.34
C GLY A 311 -2.51 9.24 -20.78
N ALA A 312 -1.39 8.73 -20.24
CA ALA A 312 -1.37 7.39 -19.64
C ALA A 312 -2.34 7.29 -18.45
N PHE A 313 -2.36 8.29 -17.57
CA PHE A 313 -3.28 8.29 -16.42
C PHE A 313 -4.70 8.67 -16.83
N GLY A 314 -4.87 9.74 -17.62
CA GLY A 314 -6.19 10.20 -18.09
C GLY A 314 -6.94 9.11 -18.84
N ASN A 315 -6.28 8.40 -19.76
CA ASN A 315 -6.92 7.33 -20.53
C ASN A 315 -7.37 6.14 -19.65
N GLN A 316 -6.66 5.82 -18.56
CA GLN A 316 -7.13 4.80 -17.63
C GLN A 316 -8.37 5.30 -16.86
N LEU A 317 -8.31 6.52 -16.33
CA LEU A 317 -9.40 7.10 -15.55
C LEU A 317 -10.67 7.30 -16.39
N ASP A 318 -10.54 7.76 -17.64
CA ASP A 318 -11.64 7.92 -18.59
C ASP A 318 -12.29 6.57 -18.95
N ALA A 319 -11.52 5.48 -18.89
CA ALA A 319 -12.01 4.11 -19.05
C ALA A 319 -12.57 3.52 -17.74
N GLY A 320 -12.67 4.31 -16.67
CA GLY A 320 -13.12 3.87 -15.34
C GLY A 320 -12.16 2.89 -14.69
N LYS A 321 -10.86 2.97 -14.97
CA LYS A 321 -9.85 2.08 -14.40
C LYS A 321 -9.06 2.80 -13.31
N PRO A 322 -8.82 2.16 -12.16
CA PRO A 322 -8.03 2.74 -11.08
C PRO A 322 -6.58 2.93 -11.51
N VAL A 323 -5.91 3.95 -10.97
CA VAL A 323 -4.48 4.20 -11.19
C VAL A 323 -3.81 4.36 -9.84
N LEU A 324 -2.94 3.41 -9.48
CA LEU A 324 -2.24 3.39 -8.20
C LEU A 324 -0.76 3.62 -8.42
N VAL A 325 -0.15 4.47 -7.59
CA VAL A 325 1.27 4.85 -7.68
C VAL A 325 1.91 4.84 -6.31
N GLY A 326 3.22 4.57 -6.24
CA GLY A 326 4.01 4.69 -5.02
C GLY A 326 4.99 5.85 -5.13
N THR A 327 5.20 6.57 -4.04
CA THR A 327 6.31 7.54 -3.95
C THR A 327 7.63 6.81 -3.73
N ARG A 328 8.73 7.45 -4.13
CA ARG A 328 10.07 6.98 -3.79
C ARG A 328 10.35 7.13 -2.30
N ASN A 329 11.33 6.38 -1.81
CA ASN A 329 11.91 6.59 -0.50
C ASN A 329 12.68 7.92 -0.41
N ARG A 330 12.94 8.37 0.83
CA ARG A 330 13.82 9.51 1.08
C ARG A 330 15.24 9.18 0.63
N ARG A 331 15.94 10.18 0.09
CA ARG A 331 17.37 10.11 -0.26
C ARG A 331 18.27 10.27 0.96
N ALA A 332 17.78 10.97 1.97
CA ALA A 332 18.46 11.22 3.23
C ALA A 332 17.43 11.41 4.34
N ALA A 333 17.80 11.10 5.58
CA ALA A 333 16.93 11.27 6.75
C ALA A 333 16.43 12.73 6.92
N THR A 334 17.18 13.71 6.42
CA THR A 334 16.86 15.15 6.49
C THR A 334 16.06 15.67 5.29
N GLU A 335 15.79 14.84 4.28
CA GLU A 335 15.02 15.26 3.11
C GLU A 335 13.57 15.59 3.51
N ARG A 336 13.12 16.79 3.13
CA ARG A 336 11.73 17.21 3.25
C ARG A 336 11.06 17.12 1.90
N LEU A 337 9.97 16.37 1.83
CA LEU A 337 9.11 16.30 0.65
C LEU A 337 8.06 17.42 0.74
N PRO A 338 7.42 17.81 -0.39
CA PRO A 338 6.30 18.74 -0.39
C PRO A 338 5.15 18.27 0.49
N ASP A 339 4.35 19.21 0.98
CA ASP A 339 3.18 18.93 1.82
C ASP A 339 2.24 17.92 1.13
N GLY A 340 1.73 16.95 1.90
CA GLY A 340 0.89 15.85 1.43
C GLY A 340 1.64 14.70 0.74
N ILE A 341 2.93 14.86 0.39
CA ILE A 341 3.76 13.79 -0.18
C ILE A 341 4.59 13.11 0.92
N ILE A 342 4.27 11.84 1.15
CA ILE A 342 4.93 10.95 2.11
C ILE A 342 5.84 10.02 1.32
N ALA A 343 7.07 9.83 1.78
CA ALA A 343 8.04 8.96 1.11
C ALA A 343 7.69 7.47 1.36
N GLY A 344 7.89 6.63 0.35
CA GLY A 344 7.59 5.19 0.43
C GLY A 344 6.10 4.87 0.62
N HIS A 345 5.21 5.77 0.20
CA HIS A 345 3.77 5.69 0.46
C HIS A 345 2.98 5.50 -0.83
N ALA A 346 1.86 4.79 -0.76
CA ALA A 346 0.98 4.53 -1.89
C ALA A 346 -0.14 5.57 -1.99
N TYR A 347 -0.55 5.87 -3.23
CA TYR A 347 -1.61 6.81 -3.53
C TYR A 347 -2.44 6.33 -4.71
N GLU A 348 -3.68 6.81 -4.77
CA GLU A 348 -4.53 6.72 -5.96
C GLU A 348 -4.44 8.03 -6.76
N VAL A 349 -4.27 7.96 -8.08
CA VAL A 349 -4.52 9.10 -8.97
C VAL A 349 -6.02 9.17 -9.21
N THR A 350 -6.65 10.29 -8.83
CA THR A 350 -8.11 10.43 -8.87
C THR A 350 -8.61 11.25 -10.05
N LYS A 351 -7.76 12.11 -10.60
CA LYS A 351 -8.11 12.99 -11.72
C LYS A 351 -6.86 13.47 -12.45
N VAL A 352 -6.99 13.67 -13.76
CA VAL A 352 -6.07 14.50 -14.55
C VAL A 352 -6.86 15.67 -15.10
N GLU A 353 -6.50 16.90 -14.74
CA GLU A 353 -7.24 18.10 -15.15
C GLU A 353 -6.31 19.30 -15.28
N ASN A 354 -6.49 20.10 -16.33
CA ASN A 354 -5.71 21.33 -16.56
C ASN A 354 -4.18 21.09 -16.53
N GLY A 355 -3.72 19.96 -17.06
CA GLY A 355 -2.31 19.57 -17.04
C GLY A 355 -1.77 19.17 -15.67
N ARG A 356 -2.64 18.91 -14.68
CA ARG A 356 -2.26 18.53 -13.32
C ARG A 356 -2.81 17.16 -12.94
N ILE A 357 -2.05 16.49 -12.09
CA ILE A 357 -2.36 15.17 -11.54
C ILE A 357 -2.91 15.37 -10.13
N HIS A 358 -4.13 14.91 -9.87
CA HIS A 358 -4.76 14.91 -8.56
C HIS A 358 -4.64 13.55 -7.92
N MET A 359 -4.35 13.53 -6.62
CA MET A 359 -4.04 12.31 -5.90
C MET A 359 -4.79 12.23 -4.59
N ARG A 360 -5.12 11.01 -4.18
CA ARG A 360 -5.71 10.70 -2.88
C ARG A 360 -4.71 9.93 -2.04
N ASN A 361 -4.46 10.46 -0.85
CA ASN A 361 -3.75 9.75 0.21
C ASN A 361 -4.72 8.76 0.89
N PRO A 362 -4.37 7.47 1.04
CA PRO A 362 -5.21 6.47 1.70
C PRO A 362 -5.54 6.80 3.17
N TRP A 363 -4.82 7.74 3.80
CA TRP A 363 -5.16 8.27 5.13
C TRP A 363 -6.45 9.09 5.18
N GLY A 364 -7.12 9.34 4.05
CA GLY A 364 -8.34 10.16 3.99
C GLY A 364 -8.12 11.66 4.24
N SER A 365 -6.92 12.05 4.66
CA SER A 365 -6.46 13.43 4.84
C SER A 365 -5.13 13.65 4.11
N ASP A 366 -4.57 14.87 4.23
CA ASP A 366 -3.21 15.20 3.76
C ASP A 366 -2.97 14.79 2.30
N HIS A 367 -3.95 15.06 1.46
CA HIS A 367 -3.84 14.84 0.03
C HIS A 367 -2.79 15.80 -0.55
N PRO A 368 -1.90 15.34 -1.45
CA PRO A 368 -1.03 16.24 -2.18
C PRO A 368 -1.84 17.29 -2.94
N GLU A 369 -1.35 18.52 -2.95
CA GLU A 369 -1.85 19.52 -3.89
C GLU A 369 -1.74 18.98 -5.33
N PRO A 370 -2.71 19.28 -6.23
CA PRO A 370 -2.62 18.85 -7.62
C PRO A 370 -1.28 19.28 -8.19
N MET A 371 -0.56 18.39 -8.88
CA MET A 371 0.85 18.62 -9.24
C MET A 371 1.11 18.54 -10.74
N THR A 372 2.21 19.15 -11.20
CA THR A 372 2.66 19.05 -12.60
C THR A 372 3.40 17.73 -12.84
N PRO A 373 3.54 17.29 -14.10
CA PRO A 373 4.38 16.13 -14.46
C PRO A 373 5.81 16.18 -13.91
N GLU A 374 6.47 17.35 -13.88
CA GLU A 374 7.84 17.50 -13.35
C GLU A 374 7.89 17.17 -11.86
N THR A 375 6.92 17.69 -11.11
CA THR A 375 6.79 17.41 -9.68
C THR A 375 6.50 15.93 -9.46
N PHE A 376 5.61 15.35 -10.28
CA PHE A 376 5.29 13.94 -10.21
C PHE A 376 6.53 13.06 -10.45
N TRP A 377 7.32 13.30 -11.50
CA TRP A 377 8.54 12.55 -11.77
C TRP A 377 9.62 12.69 -10.68
N GLU A 378 9.66 13.80 -9.94
CA GLU A 378 10.59 14.00 -8.84
C GLU A 378 10.32 13.10 -7.63
N TYR A 379 9.04 12.76 -7.38
CA TYR A 379 8.63 12.08 -6.15
C TYR A 379 8.01 10.69 -6.37
N TYR A 380 7.56 10.36 -7.58
CA TYR A 380 6.89 9.09 -7.89
C TYR A 380 7.71 8.16 -8.79
N ARG A 381 8.99 8.50 -9.00
CA ARG A 381 9.97 7.63 -9.66
C ARG A 381 11.22 7.53 -8.80
N GLY A 382 11.70 6.31 -8.62
CA GLY A 382 12.97 6.01 -7.97
C GLY A 382 14.15 6.48 -8.81
N TYR A 383 15.31 6.63 -8.16
CA TYR A 383 16.56 6.96 -8.83
C TYR A 383 17.37 5.69 -9.04
N ASN A 384 17.74 5.44 -10.29
CA ASN A 384 18.69 4.40 -10.61
C ASN A 384 20.14 4.89 -10.44
N PRO A 385 21.07 3.97 -10.13
CA PRO A 385 22.51 4.28 -10.08
C PRO A 385 23.08 4.85 -11.38
N ASN A 386 22.44 4.61 -12.52
CA ASN A 386 22.82 5.15 -13.83
C ASN A 386 22.29 6.59 -14.09
N GLY A 387 21.65 7.21 -13.09
CA GLY A 387 21.07 8.55 -13.18
C GLY A 387 19.71 8.62 -13.87
N THR A 388 19.13 7.50 -14.31
CA THR A 388 17.75 7.48 -14.80
C THR A 388 16.77 7.48 -13.63
N ARG A 389 15.52 7.84 -13.92
CA ARG A 389 14.41 7.60 -13.01
C ARG A 389 13.47 6.57 -13.61
N ASP A 390 12.71 5.91 -12.77
CA ASP A 390 11.80 4.84 -13.16
C ASP A 390 10.85 4.58 -12.01
N GLY A 391 9.66 4.14 -12.38
CA GLY A 391 8.57 3.91 -11.45
C GLY A 391 7.47 3.24 -12.22
N ASN A 392 6.61 2.57 -11.48
CA ASN A 392 5.49 1.85 -12.05
C ASN A 392 4.19 2.37 -11.47
N TYR A 393 3.14 2.32 -12.29
CA TYR A 393 1.77 2.46 -11.83
C TYR A 393 1.04 1.14 -12.05
N THR A 394 0.02 0.91 -11.24
CA THR A 394 -0.82 -0.27 -11.31
C THR A 394 -2.22 0.14 -11.78
N THR A 395 -2.83 -0.65 -12.67
CA THR A 395 -4.19 -0.41 -13.18
C THR A 395 -4.88 -1.71 -13.60
N LEU A 396 -6.17 -1.65 -13.93
CA LEU A 396 -6.89 -2.76 -14.58
C LEU A 396 -6.58 -2.79 -16.08
N LYS A 397 -6.52 -3.98 -16.67
CA LYS A 397 -6.04 -4.19 -18.05
C LYS A 397 -7.09 -3.97 -19.13
#